data_AF-A0A2V8NY50-F1
#
_entry.id   AF-A0A2V8NY50-F1
#
_cell.length_a   1.000
_cell.length_b   1.000
_cell.length_c   1.000
_cell.angle_alpha   90.00
_cell.angle_beta   90.00
_cell.angle_gamma   90.00
#
_symmetry.space_group_name_H-M   'P 1'
#
loop_
_entity.id
_entity.type
_entity.pdbx_description
1 polymer ?
#
loop_
_entity_poly.entity_id
_entity_poly.type
_entity_poly.pdbx_seq_one_letter_code
_entity_poly.pdbx_strand_id
1 'polypeptide(L)'
;MTIREIAKKILPQGAFEKVLRARKRVQRARVERLPQLSESDFQKILTEQLGLVKDDVVYVHSSVDRMHLAFPFYRILSLIREAIGPDGTVLFPTYPNLRISSYEYLLRGERFDVRRTPSYTGLLNEFARRQRGALRSLHPTKSVCAAGPLARELTATHQLSPYPYDVCSPYYKLIEKGAKIIGLGVSTRNLSFVYCVDDALKDSFPVRVYHDHIFEVECVNYESRVERVRTYAHNMRRIIHDVPRYMKTHVPAEVCRDMVIDGMNFF
;
A
#
# COMPACT_ATOMS: atom_id res chain seq x y z
N MET A 1 -18.59 6.73 15.85
CA MET A 1 -17.32 7.40 16.20
C MET A 1 -16.46 6.40 16.95
N THR A 2 -15.23 6.16 16.51
CA THR A 2 -14.31 5.26 17.23
C THR A 2 -13.74 5.96 18.47
N ILE A 3 -13.32 5.20 19.49
CA ILE A 3 -12.63 5.73 20.69
C ILE A 3 -11.45 6.63 20.29
N ARG A 4 -10.78 6.31 19.17
CA ARG A 4 -9.67 7.10 18.63
C ARG A 4 -10.11 8.46 18.10
N GLU A 5 -11.26 8.55 17.43
CA GLU A 5 -11.81 9.82 16.91
C GLU A 5 -12.26 10.72 18.05
N ILE A 6 -12.88 10.15 19.08
CA ILE A 6 -13.26 10.86 20.31
C ILE A 6 -12.00 11.37 21.02
N ALA A 7 -10.99 10.52 21.20
CA ALA A 7 -9.72 10.90 21.81
C ALA A 7 -8.99 12.00 21.02
N LYS A 8 -9.01 11.96 19.68
CA LYS A 8 -8.41 13.01 18.83
C LYS A 8 -9.12 14.36 18.97
N LYS A 9 -10.43 14.35 19.26
CA LYS A 9 -11.23 15.58 19.44
C LYS A 9 -11.13 16.17 20.84
N ILE A 10 -10.98 15.32 21.87
CA ILE A 10 -11.07 15.73 23.28
C ILE A 10 -9.68 15.94 23.91
N LEU A 11 -8.67 15.17 23.52
CA LEU A 11 -7.34 15.30 24.11
C LEU A 11 -6.57 16.49 23.52
N PRO A 12 -5.88 17.29 24.36
CA PRO A 12 -4.87 18.23 23.88
C PRO A 12 -3.86 17.53 22.98
N GLN A 13 -3.38 18.19 21.92
CA GLN A 13 -2.49 17.59 20.92
C GLN A 13 -1.29 16.86 21.55
N GLY A 14 -0.64 17.46 22.55
CA GLY A 14 0.48 16.84 23.25
C GLY A 14 0.11 15.56 24.02
N ALA A 15 -1.11 15.46 24.56
CA ALA A 15 -1.61 14.25 25.23
C ALA A 15 -1.92 13.15 24.21
N PHE A 16 -2.55 13.50 23.08
CA PHE A 16 -2.79 12.55 21.99
C PHE A 16 -1.49 11.99 21.42
N GLU A 17 -0.48 12.83 21.22
CA GLU A 17 0.85 12.39 20.79
C GLU A 17 1.53 11.47 21.80
N LYS A 18 1.41 11.74 23.11
CA LYS A 18 1.93 10.85 24.16
C LYS A 18 1.27 9.46 24.08
N VAL A 19 -0.05 9.39 23.87
CA VAL A 19 -0.77 8.12 23.69
C VAL A 19 -0.26 7.36 22.46
N LEU A 20 -0.06 8.04 21.32
CA LEU A 20 0.50 7.41 20.13
C LEU A 20 1.92 6.87 20.36
N ARG A 21 2.78 7.64 21.05
CA ARG A 21 4.13 7.21 21.41
C ARG A 21 4.11 6.00 22.36
N ALA A 22 3.22 6.00 23.36
CA ALA A 22 3.06 4.88 24.28
C ALA A 22 2.62 3.61 23.54
N ARG A 23 1.62 3.70 22.65
CA ARG A 23 1.20 2.57 21.81
C ARG A 23 2.35 2.04 20.95
N LYS A 24 3.13 2.93 20.32
CA LYS A 24 4.30 2.54 19.52
C LYS A 24 5.36 1.85 20.37
N ARG A 25 5.60 2.30 21.61
CA ARG A 25 6.52 1.64 22.55
C ARG A 25 6.05 0.24 22.92
N VAL A 26 4.77 0.07 23.24
CA VAL A 26 4.19 -1.26 23.55
C VAL A 26 4.28 -2.19 22.34
N GLN A 27 3.94 -1.71 21.14
CA GLN A 27 4.07 -2.48 19.91
C GLN A 27 5.52 -2.90 19.67
N ARG A 28 6.47 -1.98 19.82
CA ARG A 28 7.90 -2.25 19.65
C ARG A 28 8.40 -3.29 20.67
N ALA A 29 8.07 -3.12 21.95
CA ALA A 29 8.44 -4.08 22.99
C ALA A 29 7.82 -5.47 22.77
N ARG A 30 6.63 -5.55 22.15
CA ARG A 30 6.04 -6.82 21.73
C ARG A 30 6.84 -7.47 20.60
N VAL A 31 7.21 -6.70 19.57
CA VAL A 31 7.98 -7.19 18.42
C VAL A 31 9.37 -7.64 18.85
N GLU A 32 10.05 -6.90 19.73
CA GLU A 32 11.38 -7.24 20.26
C GLU A 32 11.41 -8.55 21.09
N ARG A 33 10.24 -9.06 21.52
CA ARG A 33 10.12 -10.37 22.20
C ARG A 33 9.89 -11.54 21.25
N LEU A 34 9.60 -11.28 19.98
CA LEU A 34 9.42 -12.34 18.98
C LEU A 34 10.78 -12.93 18.60
N PRO A 35 10.83 -14.16 18.05
CA PRO A 35 12.04 -14.68 17.43
C PRO A 35 12.57 -13.71 16.36
N GLN A 36 13.89 -13.59 16.27
CA GLN A 36 14.52 -12.82 15.21
C GLN A 36 14.45 -13.56 13.88
N LEU A 37 14.06 -12.86 12.84
CA LEU A 37 13.98 -13.39 11.49
C LEU A 37 15.32 -13.20 10.78
N SER A 38 16.01 -14.31 10.49
CA SER A 38 17.25 -14.30 9.73
C SER A 38 17.00 -13.98 8.26
N GLU A 39 18.05 -13.57 7.53
CA GLU A 39 17.95 -13.34 6.08
C GLU A 39 17.59 -14.62 5.32
N SER A 40 18.13 -15.78 5.76
CA SER A 40 17.82 -17.10 5.19
C SER A 40 16.37 -17.51 5.42
N ASP A 41 15.85 -17.31 6.63
CA ASP A 41 14.46 -17.63 6.95
C ASP A 41 13.50 -16.70 6.20
N PHE A 42 13.86 -15.42 6.06
CA PHE A 42 13.07 -14.48 5.26
C PHE A 42 13.01 -14.90 3.78
N GLN A 43 14.13 -15.35 3.19
CA GLN A 43 14.15 -15.89 1.83
C GLN A 43 13.22 -17.10 1.69
N LYS A 44 13.27 -18.05 2.64
CA LYS A 44 12.35 -19.20 2.65
C LYS A 44 10.89 -18.79 2.77
N ILE A 45 10.58 -17.78 3.59
CA ILE A 45 9.20 -17.25 3.67
C ILE A 45 8.76 -16.70 2.32
N LEU A 46 9.61 -15.92 1.64
CA LEU A 46 9.29 -15.37 0.32
C LEU A 46 8.99 -16.47 -0.71
N THR A 47 9.81 -17.52 -0.79
CA THR A 47 9.70 -18.55 -1.84
C THR A 47 8.73 -19.68 -1.48
N GLU A 48 8.79 -20.20 -0.25
CA GLU A 48 8.06 -21.41 0.15
C GLU A 48 6.68 -21.09 0.74
N GLN A 49 6.53 -19.96 1.45
CA GLN A 49 5.28 -19.61 2.14
C GLN A 49 4.42 -18.62 1.35
N LEU A 50 5.07 -17.60 0.78
CA LEU A 50 4.46 -16.59 -0.09
C LEU A 50 4.50 -16.96 -1.58
N GLY A 51 5.22 -18.03 -1.92
CA GLY A 51 5.19 -18.62 -3.26
C GLY A 51 5.82 -17.76 -4.34
N LEU A 52 6.75 -16.85 -4.01
CA LEU A 52 7.45 -16.06 -5.03
C LEU A 52 8.36 -16.95 -5.86
N VAL A 53 8.29 -16.77 -7.18
CA VAL A 53 9.10 -17.45 -8.18
C VAL A 53 9.67 -16.44 -9.17
N LYS A 54 10.58 -16.90 -10.03
CA LYS A 54 11.16 -16.07 -11.09
C LYS A 54 10.08 -15.46 -11.98
N ASP A 55 10.34 -14.24 -12.41
CA ASP A 55 9.56 -13.45 -13.36
C ASP A 55 8.21 -12.97 -12.83
N ASP A 56 7.94 -13.18 -11.53
CA ASP A 56 6.75 -12.68 -10.86
C ASP A 56 6.63 -11.15 -10.94
N VAL A 57 5.39 -10.70 -11.10
CA VAL A 57 4.98 -9.34 -10.78
C VAL A 57 4.38 -9.36 -9.38
N VAL A 58 4.99 -8.65 -8.44
CA VAL A 58 4.61 -8.69 -7.03
C VAL A 58 4.30 -7.32 -6.46
N TYR A 59 3.15 -7.20 -5.79
CA TYR A 59 2.74 -5.99 -5.07
C TYR A 59 2.88 -6.19 -3.57
N VAL A 60 3.61 -5.31 -2.90
CA VAL A 60 4.05 -5.51 -1.52
C VAL A 60 3.40 -4.50 -0.58
N HIS A 61 2.61 -5.00 0.36
CA HIS A 61 2.22 -4.27 1.55
C HIS A 61 3.23 -4.55 2.67
N SER A 62 3.68 -3.51 3.40
CA SER A 62 4.69 -3.71 4.44
C SER A 62 4.52 -2.84 5.69
N SER A 63 4.94 -3.37 6.83
CA SER A 63 5.13 -2.66 8.09
C SER A 63 6.37 -3.21 8.77
N VAL A 64 7.54 -2.65 8.43
CA VAL A 64 8.84 -3.10 8.96
C VAL A 64 8.90 -3.06 10.49
N ASP A 65 8.22 -2.10 11.12
CA ASP A 65 8.10 -1.97 12.58
C ASP A 65 7.23 -3.06 13.25
N ARG A 66 6.72 -4.00 12.46
CA ARG A 66 6.00 -5.20 12.92
C ARG A 66 6.79 -6.50 12.71
N MET A 67 8.03 -6.40 12.23
CA MET A 67 8.92 -7.54 12.03
C MET A 67 10.17 -7.40 12.90
N HIS A 68 10.60 -8.50 13.52
CA HIS A 68 11.83 -8.54 14.30
C HIS A 68 12.97 -9.08 13.44
N LEU A 69 13.56 -8.22 12.62
CA LEU A 69 14.58 -8.62 11.65
C LEU A 69 15.96 -8.74 12.32
N ALA A 70 16.70 -9.81 12.03
CA ALA A 70 18.11 -9.96 12.39
C ALA A 70 19.06 -9.22 11.42
N PHE A 71 18.49 -8.59 10.38
CA PHE A 71 19.21 -7.94 9.30
C PHE A 71 18.60 -6.55 9.00
N PRO A 72 19.33 -5.65 8.32
CA PRO A 72 18.82 -4.32 8.01
C PRO A 72 17.61 -4.36 7.06
N PHE A 73 16.55 -3.61 7.37
CA PHE A 73 15.29 -3.65 6.61
C PHE A 73 15.44 -3.38 5.10
N TYR A 74 16.46 -2.63 4.69
CA TYR A 74 16.68 -2.30 3.28
C TYR A 74 17.05 -3.54 2.44
N ARG A 75 17.56 -4.62 3.07
CA ARG A 75 17.81 -5.90 2.39
C ARG A 75 16.53 -6.55 1.89
N ILE A 76 15.36 -6.28 2.50
CA ILE A 76 14.08 -6.87 2.07
C ILE A 76 13.84 -6.67 0.56
N LEU A 77 14.09 -5.47 0.04
CA LEU A 77 13.89 -5.20 -1.39
C LEU A 77 14.85 -6.04 -2.26
N SER A 78 16.09 -6.20 -1.83
CA SER A 78 17.06 -7.06 -2.53
C SER A 78 16.61 -8.52 -2.50
N LEU A 79 16.14 -9.02 -1.35
CA LEU A 79 15.68 -10.41 -1.20
C LEU A 79 14.45 -10.70 -2.06
N ILE A 80 13.51 -9.76 -2.17
CA ILE A 80 12.38 -9.88 -3.10
C ILE A 80 12.88 -9.94 -4.54
N ARG A 81 13.83 -9.07 -4.93
CA ARG A 81 14.41 -9.06 -6.29
C ARG A 81 15.22 -10.31 -6.61
N GLU A 82 15.92 -10.86 -5.62
CA GLU A 82 16.64 -12.14 -5.74
C GLU A 82 15.65 -13.29 -5.97
N ALA A 83 14.51 -13.30 -5.26
CA ALA A 83 13.46 -14.32 -5.41
C ALA A 83 12.76 -14.27 -6.79
N ILE A 84 12.41 -13.07 -7.27
CA ILE A 84 11.69 -12.91 -8.55
C ILE A 84 12.62 -12.79 -9.77
N GLY A 85 13.94 -12.69 -9.56
CA GLY A 85 14.91 -12.57 -10.65
C GLY A 85 14.90 -11.20 -11.36
N PRO A 86 15.76 -11.06 -12.39
CA PRO A 86 15.94 -9.79 -13.12
C PRO A 86 14.72 -9.39 -13.97
N ASP A 87 13.92 -10.36 -14.42
CA ASP A 87 12.75 -10.12 -15.27
C ASP A 87 11.46 -9.89 -14.47
N GLY A 88 11.50 -10.15 -13.15
CA GLY A 88 10.40 -9.84 -12.23
C GLY A 88 10.24 -8.34 -11.97
N THR A 89 9.04 -7.93 -11.55
CA THR A 89 8.72 -6.54 -11.22
C THR A 89 8.08 -6.44 -9.84
N VAL A 90 8.64 -5.59 -8.97
CA VAL A 90 8.10 -5.33 -7.62
C VAL A 90 7.43 -3.97 -7.54
N LEU A 91 6.27 -3.90 -6.88
CA LEU A 91 5.47 -2.70 -6.73
C LEU A 91 5.09 -2.45 -5.27
N PHE A 92 4.92 -1.18 -4.92
CA PHE A 92 4.55 -0.75 -3.58
C PHE A 92 3.52 0.39 -3.63
N PRO A 93 2.51 0.40 -2.73
CA PRO A 93 1.71 1.61 -2.53
C PRO A 93 2.65 2.72 -2.07
N THR A 94 2.50 3.93 -2.58
CA THR A 94 3.28 5.10 -2.16
C THR A 94 2.37 6.29 -1.89
N TYR A 95 1.42 6.19 -0.96
CA TYR A 95 0.43 7.27 -0.78
C TYR A 95 1.06 8.49 -0.11
N PRO A 96 0.76 9.72 -0.57
CA PRO A 96 1.36 10.94 -0.02
C PRO A 96 0.78 11.36 1.33
N ASN A 97 -0.27 10.70 1.80
CA ASN A 97 -0.83 10.94 3.13
C ASN A 97 -1.58 9.70 3.66
N LEU A 98 -1.40 9.38 4.94
CA LEU A 98 -2.18 8.39 5.70
C LEU A 98 -2.72 8.90 7.05
N ARG A 99 -2.51 10.19 7.35
CA ARG A 99 -2.88 10.79 8.65
C ARG A 99 -4.32 11.33 8.65
N ILE A 100 -4.82 11.65 7.47
CA ILE A 100 -6.16 12.16 7.19
C ILE A 100 -6.77 11.40 6.01
N SER A 101 -8.07 11.53 5.80
CA SER A 101 -8.75 10.92 4.66
C SER A 101 -8.26 11.53 3.34
N SER A 102 -8.40 10.78 2.23
CA SER A 102 -8.10 11.31 0.89
C SER A 102 -8.91 12.56 0.58
N TYR A 103 -10.17 12.64 1.04
CA TYR A 103 -11.02 13.83 0.89
C TYR A 103 -10.41 15.06 1.59
N GLU A 104 -10.04 14.93 2.87
CA GLU A 104 -9.40 16.02 3.62
C GLU A 104 -8.04 16.42 3.05
N TYR A 105 -7.28 15.47 2.51
CA TYR A 105 -6.01 15.75 1.84
C TYR A 105 -6.21 16.55 0.55
N LEU A 106 -7.17 16.13 -0.29
CA LEU A 106 -7.47 16.79 -1.56
C LEU A 106 -8.02 18.21 -1.37
N LEU A 107 -8.82 18.45 -0.32
CA LEU A 107 -9.30 19.79 0.04
C LEU A 107 -8.17 20.80 0.35
N ARG A 108 -6.98 20.32 0.72
CA ARG A 108 -5.83 21.20 0.97
C ARG A 108 -5.18 21.71 -0.31
N GLY A 109 -5.49 21.11 -1.45
CA GLY A 109 -4.89 21.48 -2.74
C GLY A 109 -3.38 21.29 -2.81
N GLU A 110 -2.82 20.40 -1.97
CA GLU A 110 -1.38 20.14 -1.98
C GLU A 110 -0.96 19.51 -3.32
N ARG A 111 0.05 20.10 -3.97
CA ARG A 111 0.62 19.59 -5.22
C ARG A 111 1.31 18.24 -5.01
N PHE A 112 1.11 17.32 -5.94
CA PHE A 112 1.78 16.01 -5.94
C PHE A 112 2.93 16.00 -6.95
N ASP A 113 4.13 15.62 -6.55
CA ASP A 113 5.29 15.47 -7.43
C ASP A 113 5.79 14.02 -7.36
N VAL A 114 5.82 13.32 -8.49
CA VAL A 114 6.21 11.89 -8.55
C VAL A 114 7.59 11.63 -7.96
N ARG A 115 8.50 12.60 -8.09
CA ARG A 115 9.90 12.54 -7.62
C ARG A 115 10.03 13.01 -6.18
N ARG A 116 9.32 14.08 -5.79
CA ARG A 116 9.56 14.79 -4.52
C ARG A 116 8.59 14.45 -3.39
N THR A 117 7.32 14.18 -3.68
CA THR A 117 6.33 13.95 -2.62
C THR A 117 6.65 12.65 -1.89
N PRO A 118 6.83 12.65 -0.55
CA PRO A 118 7.16 11.44 0.19
C PRO A 118 6.00 10.44 0.22
N SER A 119 6.32 9.17 0.43
CA SER A 119 5.34 8.13 0.76
C SER A 119 5.11 8.00 2.27
N TYR A 120 3.85 7.77 2.66
CA TYR A 120 3.44 7.52 4.05
C TYR A 120 3.03 6.06 4.29
N THR A 121 3.10 5.19 3.29
CA THR A 121 2.62 3.78 3.34
C THR A 121 3.64 2.78 3.86
N GLY A 122 4.79 3.24 4.37
CA GLY A 122 5.79 2.40 5.00
C GLY A 122 7.22 2.81 4.63
N LEU A 123 8.16 2.50 5.53
CA LEU A 123 9.58 2.82 5.33
C LEU A 123 10.17 2.09 4.12
N LEU A 124 9.85 0.80 3.95
CA LEU A 124 10.28 0.00 2.81
C LEU A 124 9.75 0.58 1.49
N ASN A 125 8.50 1.02 1.46
CA ASN A 125 7.86 1.57 0.27
C ASN A 125 8.52 2.89 -0.17
N GLU A 126 8.82 3.79 0.77
CA GLU A 126 9.58 5.02 0.49
C GLU A 126 11.02 4.72 0.07
N PHE A 127 11.66 3.72 0.70
CA PHE A 127 12.99 3.26 0.31
C PHE A 127 13.00 2.73 -1.13
N ALA A 128 12.02 1.90 -1.50
CA ALA A 128 11.86 1.37 -2.85
C ALA A 128 11.60 2.48 -3.88
N ARG A 129 10.73 3.45 -3.58
CA ARG A 129 10.45 4.61 -4.44
C ARG A 129 11.71 5.42 -4.78
N ARG A 130 12.69 5.47 -3.87
CA ARG A 130 13.95 6.21 -4.04
C ARG A 130 15.05 5.41 -4.75
N GLN A 131 14.83 4.14 -5.04
CA GLN A 131 15.83 3.35 -5.77
C GLN A 131 15.96 3.82 -7.21
N ARG A 132 17.18 3.70 -7.75
CA ARG A 132 17.45 3.96 -9.16
C ARG A 132 16.59 3.05 -10.04
N GLY A 133 15.93 3.62 -11.03
CA GLY A 133 15.05 2.89 -11.95
C GLY A 133 13.64 2.65 -11.43
N ALA A 134 13.32 3.00 -10.19
CA ALA A 134 11.94 2.97 -9.71
C ALA A 134 11.12 4.09 -10.36
N LEU A 135 9.93 3.72 -10.86
CA LEU A 135 8.96 4.64 -11.44
C LEU A 135 7.71 4.70 -10.57
N ARG A 136 7.09 5.88 -10.47
CA ARG A 136 5.89 6.11 -9.68
C ARG A 136 4.77 6.64 -10.56
N SER A 137 3.59 6.06 -10.41
CA SER A 137 2.40 6.49 -11.13
C SER A 137 1.95 7.89 -10.71
N LEU A 138 1.46 8.68 -11.66
CA LEU A 138 0.98 10.04 -11.44
C LEU A 138 -0.46 10.02 -10.88
N HIS A 139 -0.63 9.90 -9.57
CA HIS A 139 -1.96 10.00 -8.94
C HIS A 139 -1.86 10.61 -7.54
N PRO A 140 -2.62 11.65 -7.20
CA PRO A 140 -2.38 12.49 -6.02
C PRO A 140 -2.71 11.80 -4.70
N THR A 141 -3.42 10.67 -4.68
CA THR A 141 -3.78 10.00 -3.41
C THR A 141 -3.41 8.53 -3.36
N LYS A 142 -3.40 7.85 -4.51
CA LYS A 142 -3.26 6.39 -4.64
C LYS A 142 -2.04 5.94 -5.44
N SER A 143 -1.02 6.80 -5.58
CA SER A 143 0.15 6.45 -6.37
C SER A 143 0.84 5.15 -5.92
N VAL A 144 1.39 4.42 -6.89
CA VAL A 144 2.16 3.18 -6.72
C VAL A 144 3.55 3.42 -7.31
N CYS A 145 4.59 2.92 -6.64
CA CYS A 145 5.91 2.82 -7.26
C CYS A 145 6.17 1.38 -7.74
N ALA A 146 6.94 1.25 -8.81
CA ALA A 146 7.27 -0.01 -9.45
C ALA A 146 8.77 -0.02 -9.81
N ALA A 147 9.41 -1.18 -9.67
CA ALA A 147 10.80 -1.40 -10.06
C ALA A 147 10.93 -2.76 -10.74
N GLY A 148 11.44 -2.76 -11.98
CA GLY A 148 11.54 -3.94 -12.84
C GLY A 148 11.14 -3.61 -14.29
N PRO A 149 11.21 -4.58 -15.21
CA PRO A 149 10.95 -4.35 -16.64
C PRO A 149 9.57 -3.75 -16.94
N LEU A 150 8.55 -4.10 -16.14
CA LEU A 150 7.17 -3.63 -16.36
C LEU A 150 6.83 -2.31 -15.66
N ALA A 151 7.80 -1.69 -14.97
CA ALA A 151 7.55 -0.51 -14.15
C ALA A 151 6.92 0.64 -14.94
N ARG A 152 7.40 0.90 -16.17
CA ARG A 152 6.87 1.97 -17.02
C ARG A 152 5.42 1.70 -17.41
N GLU A 153 5.14 0.51 -17.93
CA GLU A 153 3.81 0.11 -18.39
C GLU A 153 2.77 0.19 -17.26
N LEU A 154 3.10 -0.37 -16.09
CA LEU A 154 2.19 -0.45 -14.94
C LEU A 154 1.86 0.94 -14.37
N THR A 155 2.78 1.90 -14.46
CA THR A 155 2.62 3.23 -13.86
C THR A 155 2.15 4.33 -14.80
N ALA A 156 2.11 4.09 -16.12
CA ALA A 156 2.01 5.14 -17.15
C ALA A 156 0.69 5.95 -17.21
N THR A 157 -0.43 5.38 -16.75
CA THR A 157 -1.77 5.88 -17.12
C THR A 157 -2.65 6.28 -15.93
N HIS A 158 -2.13 6.25 -14.70
CA HIS A 158 -2.95 6.41 -13.49
C HIS A 158 -3.69 7.76 -13.41
N GLN A 159 -3.15 8.78 -14.06
CA GLN A 159 -3.74 10.12 -14.18
C GLN A 159 -4.90 10.22 -15.18
N LEU A 160 -5.07 9.21 -16.05
CA LEU A 160 -6.00 9.29 -17.18
C LEU A 160 -7.46 9.01 -16.80
N SER A 161 -7.71 8.58 -15.55
CA SER A 161 -9.05 8.35 -15.03
C SER A 161 -9.26 9.05 -13.69
N PRO A 162 -10.48 9.57 -13.41
CA PRO A 162 -10.83 10.04 -12.08
C PRO A 162 -11.02 8.91 -11.06
N TYR A 163 -11.11 7.65 -11.49
CA TYR A 163 -11.27 6.49 -10.63
C TYR A 163 -9.88 5.92 -10.24
N PRO A 164 -9.49 5.96 -8.96
CA PRO A 164 -8.12 5.60 -8.54
C PRO A 164 -7.70 4.13 -8.71
N TYR A 165 -8.64 3.22 -8.94
CA TYR A 165 -8.43 1.77 -8.99
C TYR A 165 -8.98 1.13 -10.28
N ASP A 166 -9.39 1.93 -11.28
CA ASP A 166 -9.93 1.41 -12.54
C ASP A 166 -8.84 0.93 -13.51
N VAL A 167 -9.24 0.62 -14.75
CA VAL A 167 -8.38 0.15 -15.86
C VAL A 167 -7.14 1.00 -16.13
N CYS A 168 -7.16 2.29 -15.79
CA CYS A 168 -6.01 3.17 -15.94
C CYS A 168 -5.01 3.05 -14.79
N SER A 169 -5.39 2.45 -13.68
CA SER A 169 -4.60 2.33 -12.46
C SER A 169 -3.58 1.16 -12.52
N PRO A 170 -2.47 1.25 -11.78
CA PRO A 170 -1.57 0.12 -11.57
C PRO A 170 -2.28 -1.07 -10.91
N TYR A 171 -3.32 -0.84 -10.11
CA TYR A 171 -4.04 -1.90 -9.40
C TYR A 171 -4.78 -2.82 -10.37
N TYR A 172 -5.55 -2.26 -11.30
CA TYR A 172 -6.27 -3.05 -12.28
C TYR A 172 -5.30 -3.81 -13.19
N LYS A 173 -4.24 -3.15 -13.68
CA LYS A 173 -3.22 -3.81 -14.52
C LYS A 173 -2.52 -4.97 -13.82
N LEU A 174 -2.35 -4.90 -12.50
CA LEU A 174 -1.80 -6.00 -11.71
C LEU A 174 -2.75 -7.20 -11.66
N ILE A 175 -4.06 -6.95 -11.59
CA ILE A 175 -5.08 -8.01 -11.71
C ILE A 175 -4.99 -8.66 -13.10
N GLU A 176 -4.94 -7.87 -14.17
CA GLU A 176 -4.83 -8.38 -15.55
C GLU A 176 -3.56 -9.21 -15.79
N LYS A 177 -2.46 -8.84 -15.14
CA LYS A 177 -1.19 -9.57 -15.24
C LYS A 177 -1.10 -10.79 -14.33
N GLY A 178 -2.13 -11.09 -13.52
CA GLY A 178 -2.06 -12.18 -12.55
C GLY A 178 -0.97 -11.98 -11.49
N ALA A 179 -0.72 -10.72 -11.10
CA ALA A 179 0.32 -10.39 -10.13
C ALA A 179 0.01 -10.97 -8.74
N LYS A 180 1.07 -11.34 -8.01
CA LYS A 180 0.97 -11.76 -6.61
C LYS A 180 0.92 -10.54 -5.70
N ILE A 181 0.15 -10.62 -4.62
CA ILE A 181 0.07 -9.57 -3.61
C ILE A 181 0.51 -10.17 -2.29
N ILE A 182 1.52 -9.59 -1.66
CA ILE A 182 2.08 -10.11 -0.41
C ILE A 182 2.03 -9.06 0.71
N GLY A 183 1.87 -9.54 1.93
CA GLY A 183 1.97 -8.75 3.15
C GLY A 183 3.20 -9.10 3.97
N LEU A 184 4.01 -8.10 4.32
CA LEU A 184 5.19 -8.24 5.19
C LEU A 184 4.98 -7.49 6.50
N GLY A 185 4.74 -8.20 7.60
CA GLY A 185 4.40 -7.61 8.90
C GLY A 185 2.97 -7.06 8.98
N VAL A 186 2.12 -7.40 8.01
CA VAL A 186 0.73 -6.92 7.87
C VAL A 186 -0.21 -8.07 7.54
N SER A 187 -1.51 -7.83 7.64
CA SER A 187 -2.56 -8.78 7.26
C SER A 187 -3.38 -8.21 6.10
N THR A 188 -4.25 -9.01 5.50
CA THR A 188 -5.19 -8.62 4.42
C THR A 188 -6.07 -7.42 4.78
N ARG A 189 -6.12 -7.02 6.05
CA ARG A 189 -6.69 -5.73 6.50
C ARG A 189 -6.13 -4.53 5.73
N ASN A 190 -4.90 -4.64 5.23
CA ASN A 190 -4.22 -3.59 4.47
C ASN A 190 -4.35 -3.74 2.94
N LEU A 191 -5.01 -4.79 2.45
CA LEU A 191 -5.14 -5.10 1.05
C LEU A 191 -5.92 -4.00 0.31
N SER A 192 -5.22 -3.26 -0.56
CA SER A 192 -5.84 -2.13 -1.28
C SER A 192 -6.65 -2.55 -2.51
N PHE A 193 -6.56 -3.80 -2.94
CA PHE A 193 -7.20 -4.29 -4.17
C PHE A 193 -8.71 -4.47 -4.03
N VAL A 194 -9.24 -4.51 -2.80
CA VAL A 194 -10.70 -4.59 -2.57
C VAL A 194 -11.45 -3.43 -3.21
N TYR A 195 -10.80 -2.27 -3.39
CA TYR A 195 -11.39 -1.07 -4.03
C TYR A 195 -11.43 -1.16 -5.56
N CYS A 196 -10.76 -2.11 -6.19
CA CYS A 196 -10.83 -2.30 -7.64
C CYS A 196 -12.22 -2.76 -8.08
N VAL A 197 -12.93 -3.49 -7.20
CA VAL A 197 -14.30 -3.95 -7.47
C VAL A 197 -15.24 -2.75 -7.58
N ASP A 198 -15.08 -1.77 -6.69
CA ASP A 198 -15.86 -0.53 -6.68
C ASP A 198 -15.71 0.21 -8.03
N ASP A 199 -14.47 0.35 -8.50
CA ASP A 199 -14.13 1.09 -9.73
C ASP A 199 -14.39 0.30 -11.02
N ALA A 200 -14.40 -1.03 -10.95
CA ALA A 200 -14.83 -1.88 -12.05
C ALA A 200 -16.35 -1.79 -12.28
N LEU A 201 -17.13 -1.71 -11.20
CA LEU A 201 -18.59 -1.68 -11.25
C LEU A 201 -19.18 -0.27 -11.33
N LYS A 202 -18.45 0.77 -10.87
CA LYS A 202 -18.84 2.19 -10.93
C LYS A 202 -20.28 2.39 -10.43
N ASP A 203 -21.16 2.91 -11.28
CA ASP A 203 -22.57 3.18 -10.95
C ASP A 203 -23.40 1.90 -10.72
N SER A 204 -22.91 0.75 -11.17
CA SER A 204 -23.53 -0.56 -10.89
C SER A 204 -23.14 -1.12 -9.52
N PHE A 205 -22.17 -0.52 -8.82
CA PHE A 205 -21.83 -0.93 -7.47
C PHE A 205 -22.95 -0.50 -6.49
N PRO A 206 -23.46 -1.39 -5.62
CA PRO A 206 -24.67 -1.13 -4.84
C PRO A 206 -24.51 -0.06 -3.77
N VAL A 207 -23.28 0.38 -3.50
CA VAL A 207 -22.96 1.39 -2.50
C VAL A 207 -22.18 2.52 -3.16
N ARG A 208 -22.62 3.76 -2.95
CA ARG A 208 -21.85 4.93 -3.41
C ARG A 208 -20.62 5.16 -2.53
N VAL A 209 -19.48 4.57 -2.90
CA VAL A 209 -18.24 4.59 -2.11
C VAL A 209 -17.49 5.93 -2.17
N TYR A 210 -17.76 6.78 -3.17
CA TYR A 210 -17.11 8.07 -3.34
C TYR A 210 -17.93 9.24 -2.80
N HIS A 211 -17.24 10.36 -2.54
CA HIS A 211 -17.88 11.67 -2.49
C HIS A 211 -18.28 12.11 -3.91
N ASP A 212 -19.40 12.82 -4.06
CA ASP A 212 -19.89 13.26 -5.38
C ASP A 212 -18.97 14.32 -6.04
N HIS A 213 -18.09 14.95 -5.25
CA HIS A 213 -17.15 15.95 -5.72
C HIS A 213 -15.90 15.33 -6.35
N ILE A 214 -15.62 15.70 -7.60
CA ILE A 214 -14.36 15.40 -8.29
C ILE A 214 -13.36 16.52 -8.00
N PHE A 215 -12.20 16.14 -7.51
CA PHE A 215 -11.09 17.06 -7.28
C PHE A 215 -10.22 17.14 -8.52
N GLU A 216 -9.62 18.29 -8.78
CA GLU A 216 -8.61 18.50 -9.81
C GLU A 216 -7.32 19.01 -9.16
N VAL A 217 -6.27 18.19 -9.21
CA VAL A 217 -5.03 18.41 -8.45
C VAL A 217 -3.86 18.61 -9.40
N GLU A 218 -3.04 19.62 -9.14
CA GLU A 218 -1.77 19.78 -9.83
C GLU A 218 -0.82 18.64 -9.46
N CYS A 219 -0.40 17.88 -10.47
CA CYS A 219 0.58 16.82 -10.35
C CYS A 219 1.79 17.10 -11.24
N VAL A 220 2.99 16.74 -10.80
CA VAL A 220 4.25 16.90 -11.53
C VAL A 220 4.74 15.56 -11.99
N ASN A 221 4.90 15.42 -13.30
CA ASN A 221 5.41 14.21 -13.90
C ASN A 221 6.96 14.18 -13.92
N TYR A 222 7.54 13.13 -14.52
CA TYR A 222 8.99 12.96 -14.58
C TYR A 222 9.69 13.99 -15.47
N GLU A 223 9.00 14.53 -16.47
CA GLU A 223 9.44 15.61 -17.35
C GLU A 223 9.31 17.01 -16.70
N SER A 224 8.92 17.08 -15.43
CA SER A 224 8.66 18.33 -14.70
C SER A 224 7.48 19.16 -15.22
N ARG A 225 6.61 18.56 -16.04
CA ARG A 225 5.38 19.22 -16.51
C ARG A 225 4.31 19.13 -15.42
N VAL A 226 3.47 20.16 -15.36
CA VAL A 226 2.29 20.17 -14.50
C VAL A 226 1.12 19.59 -15.28
N GLU A 227 0.49 18.57 -14.71
CA GLU A 227 -0.73 17.95 -15.22
C GLU A 227 -1.85 18.12 -14.19
N ARG A 228 -3.05 18.45 -14.64
CA ARG A 228 -4.22 18.52 -13.77
C ARG A 228 -4.89 17.16 -13.73
N VAL A 229 -4.72 16.45 -12.61
CA VAL A 229 -5.24 15.10 -12.43
C VAL A 229 -6.57 15.17 -11.71
N ARG A 230 -7.61 14.64 -12.35
CA ARG A 230 -8.92 14.50 -11.72
C ARG A 230 -8.95 13.24 -10.86
N THR A 231 -9.60 13.28 -9.71
CA THR A 231 -9.77 12.09 -8.85
C THR A 231 -11.02 12.21 -7.99
N TYR A 232 -11.71 11.09 -7.80
CA TYR A 232 -12.67 10.94 -6.71
C TYR A 232 -11.96 10.71 -5.37
N ALA A 233 -12.64 11.09 -4.29
CA ALA A 233 -12.22 10.79 -2.93
C ALA A 233 -13.15 9.75 -2.30
N HIS A 234 -12.57 8.66 -1.81
CA HIS A 234 -13.30 7.62 -1.08
C HIS A 234 -13.98 8.20 0.17
N ASN A 235 -15.26 7.90 0.36
CA ASN A 235 -16.03 8.25 1.54
C ASN A 235 -15.83 7.20 2.64
N MET A 236 -14.90 7.48 3.54
CA MET A 236 -14.49 6.57 4.61
C MET A 236 -15.62 6.12 5.56
N ARG A 237 -16.80 6.78 5.54
CA ARG A 237 -17.98 6.35 6.32
C ARG A 237 -18.75 5.20 5.67
N ARG A 238 -18.56 4.99 4.37
CA ARG A 238 -19.24 3.95 3.58
C ARG A 238 -18.34 2.74 3.29
N ILE A 239 -17.05 2.90 3.54
CA ILE A 239 -15.99 1.94 3.22
C ILE A 239 -15.52 1.31 4.52
N ILE A 240 -16.35 0.41 5.06
CA ILE A 240 -16.07 -0.31 6.30
C ILE A 240 -16.00 -1.79 5.95
N HIS A 241 -14.80 -2.26 5.61
CA HIS A 241 -14.57 -3.65 5.25
C HIS A 241 -13.87 -4.40 6.39
N ASP A 242 -14.38 -5.60 6.71
CA ASP A 242 -13.63 -6.59 7.47
C ASP A 242 -12.94 -7.56 6.49
N VAL A 243 -11.94 -7.05 5.77
CA VAL A 243 -11.25 -7.79 4.71
C VAL A 243 -10.72 -9.15 5.20
N PRO A 244 -10.06 -9.27 6.37
CA PRO A 244 -9.61 -10.57 6.86
C PRO A 244 -10.74 -11.59 7.03
N ARG A 245 -11.87 -11.16 7.59
CA ARG A 245 -13.03 -12.03 7.75
C ARG A 245 -13.62 -12.44 6.40
N TYR A 246 -13.74 -11.48 5.48
CA TYR A 246 -14.25 -11.74 4.14
C TYR A 246 -13.38 -12.76 3.40
N MET A 247 -12.06 -12.53 3.36
CA MET A 247 -11.10 -13.42 2.70
C MET A 247 -11.18 -14.83 3.31
N LYS A 248 -11.13 -14.96 4.63
CA LYS A 248 -11.24 -16.25 5.32
C LYS A 248 -12.54 -17.01 5.04
N THR A 249 -13.66 -16.30 4.83
CA THR A 249 -15.00 -16.91 4.72
C THR A 249 -15.37 -17.23 3.27
N HIS A 250 -14.94 -16.40 2.32
CA HIS A 250 -15.47 -16.39 0.95
C HIS A 250 -14.40 -16.59 -0.13
N VAL A 251 -13.11 -16.57 0.23
CA VAL A 251 -12.02 -16.75 -0.72
C VAL A 251 -11.26 -18.03 -0.37
N PRO A 252 -11.01 -18.94 -1.34
CA PRO A 252 -10.22 -20.13 -1.10
C PRO A 252 -8.82 -19.78 -0.58
N ALA A 253 -8.30 -20.58 0.35
CA ALA A 253 -7.02 -20.30 1.02
C ALA A 253 -5.82 -20.34 0.06
N GLU A 254 -5.95 -21.05 -1.05
CA GLU A 254 -4.99 -21.08 -2.16
C GLU A 254 -4.95 -19.76 -2.96
N VAL A 255 -6.01 -18.93 -2.88
CA VAL A 255 -6.07 -17.61 -3.53
C VAL A 255 -5.62 -16.50 -2.59
N CYS A 256 -6.05 -16.53 -1.33
CA CYS A 256 -5.72 -15.51 -0.33
C CYS A 256 -5.77 -16.09 1.08
N ARG A 257 -4.69 -15.92 1.86
CA ARG A 257 -4.63 -16.40 3.24
C ARG A 257 -3.80 -15.47 4.12
N ASP A 258 -4.34 -15.08 5.27
CA ASP A 258 -3.54 -14.50 6.34
C ASP A 258 -2.76 -15.61 7.05
N MET A 259 -1.47 -15.39 7.32
CA MET A 259 -0.60 -16.32 8.03
C MET A 259 0.20 -15.63 9.14
N VAL A 260 0.60 -16.40 10.15
CA VAL A 260 1.44 -15.93 11.25
C VAL A 260 2.67 -16.82 11.32
N ILE A 261 3.85 -16.26 11.10
CA ILE A 261 5.14 -16.96 11.15
C ILE A 261 5.96 -16.28 12.23
N ASP A 262 6.38 -17.04 13.24
CA ASP A 262 7.13 -16.54 14.42
C ASP A 262 6.46 -15.33 15.10
N GLY A 263 5.12 -15.33 15.12
CA GLY A 263 4.31 -14.25 15.72
C GLY A 263 4.23 -12.96 14.90
N MET A 264 4.80 -12.93 13.69
CA MET A 264 4.69 -11.84 12.72
C MET A 264 3.64 -12.17 11.65
N ASN A 265 2.87 -11.17 11.21
CA ASN A 265 1.81 -11.39 10.22
C ASN A 265 2.37 -11.31 8.80
N PHE A 266 1.89 -12.21 7.95
CA PHE A 266 2.06 -12.17 6.51
C PHE A 266 0.72 -12.52 5.87
N PHE A 267 0.58 -12.25 4.57
CA PHE A 267 -0.52 -12.75 3.76
C PHE A 267 -0.11 -12.86 2.30
#